data_AF-A0A2S2DWE8-F1
#
_entry.id   AF-A0A2S2DWE8-F1
#
_cell.length_a   1.000
_cell.length_b   1.000
_cell.length_c   1.000
_cell.angle_alpha   90.00
_cell.angle_beta   90.00
_cell.angle_gamma   90.00
#
_symmetry.space_group_name_H-M   'P 1'
#
loop_
_entity.id
_entity.type
_entity.pdbx_description
1 polymer ?
#
loop_
_entity_poly.entity_id
_entity_poly.type
_entity_poly.pdbx_seq_one_letter_code
_entity_poly.pdbx_strand_id
1 'polypeptide(L)'
;MTLEELKSESLQYDLADLNEFVSDNRNEIKLLFSNLIVESTVTRDCVELIRHIHSKRSNGIDTVGIQFLVTSLAFYFKSSNKPEFVQTCITNLKDNVLKYRLLAWFQYKFEHRQTRSHINRFTQYLDKISKAAADENEDYTDDVLSDLHSYYSEFSHILGFQEQFDNPDLISRYPILNEYNKRKDALDYRIELHESVDKIFTPSPFAENLFSEKFIDYIKYHDSTVWNNILLGLDTFTIRSEVINFGQANFDKPYKKLQPSDIVKLYCYFNMRKHYYSSVYLFERCIWIKKLITKDGCLKFIDVGCGPATSGIALTDYLYSIKSLNQQFDYIGIDHYDSMLEAAADLMTNSAYNKCTTNVFTKRIGNLQSEDFHNANSILFNTCYLFASPTLNIDLLASEINNVLTAYSHLPRFLLFQNTTDESKNTYYKLFKTKIIKHDVLLSEKVTIKYNNQRNSYYPPVHESVYFEILKF
;
A
#
# COMPACT_ATOMS: atom_id res chain seq x y z
N MET A 1 -20.76 -12.61 -7.71
CA MET A 1 -20.98 -13.83 -6.90
C MET A 1 -20.51 -13.66 -5.45
N THR A 2 -21.30 -14.12 -4.48
CA THR A 2 -20.91 -14.26 -3.05
C THR A 2 -20.41 -15.69 -2.73
N LEU A 3 -19.75 -15.89 -1.58
CA LEU A 3 -19.35 -17.24 -1.16
C LEU A 3 -20.56 -18.13 -0.84
N GLU A 4 -21.64 -17.55 -0.32
CA GLU A 4 -22.87 -18.28 -0.04
C GLU A 4 -23.54 -18.77 -1.33
N GLU A 5 -23.59 -17.92 -2.37
CA GLU A 5 -24.04 -18.30 -3.72
C GLU A 5 -23.16 -19.42 -4.28
N LEU A 6 -21.84 -19.21 -4.32
CA LEU A 6 -20.89 -20.22 -4.81
C LEU A 6 -21.09 -21.56 -4.09
N LYS A 7 -21.25 -21.54 -2.76
CA LYS A 7 -21.47 -22.74 -1.96
C LYS A 7 -22.79 -23.41 -2.31
N SER A 8 -23.89 -22.65 -2.30
CA SER A 8 -25.24 -23.16 -2.56
C SER A 8 -25.32 -23.85 -3.92
N GLU A 9 -24.77 -23.22 -4.95
CA GLU A 9 -24.71 -23.76 -6.31
C GLU A 9 -23.79 -25.00 -6.36
N SER A 10 -22.56 -24.89 -5.85
CA SER A 10 -21.57 -25.95 -5.96
C SER A 10 -21.97 -27.24 -5.26
N LEU A 11 -22.66 -27.15 -4.13
CA LEU A 11 -23.09 -28.33 -3.37
C LEU A 11 -24.20 -29.13 -4.07
N GLN A 12 -24.95 -28.50 -4.99
CA GLN A 12 -25.98 -29.17 -5.78
C GLN A 12 -25.40 -29.89 -7.00
N TYR A 13 -24.30 -29.39 -7.54
CA TYR A 13 -23.68 -29.90 -8.75
C TYR A 13 -22.86 -31.18 -8.54
N ASP A 14 -22.84 -32.04 -9.56
CA ASP A 14 -21.77 -33.02 -9.74
C ASP A 14 -20.49 -32.33 -10.28
N LEU A 15 -19.41 -33.08 -10.50
CA LEU A 15 -18.15 -32.46 -10.94
C LEU A 15 -18.19 -31.97 -12.39
N ALA A 16 -19.06 -32.50 -13.25
CA ALA A 16 -19.21 -32.03 -14.62
C ALA A 16 -19.95 -30.69 -14.65
N ASP A 17 -21.09 -30.61 -13.96
CA ASP A 17 -21.88 -29.39 -13.83
C ASP A 17 -21.09 -28.29 -13.09
N LEU A 18 -20.37 -28.67 -12.01
CA LEU A 18 -19.52 -27.74 -11.27
C LEU A 18 -18.37 -27.23 -12.12
N ASN A 19 -17.80 -28.07 -12.99
CA ASN A 19 -16.75 -27.63 -13.91
C ASN A 19 -17.26 -26.56 -14.88
N GLU A 20 -18.44 -26.76 -15.47
CA GLU A 20 -19.06 -25.78 -16.38
C GLU A 20 -19.35 -24.48 -15.62
N PHE A 21 -20.03 -24.57 -14.48
CA PHE A 21 -20.34 -23.41 -13.63
C PHE A 21 -19.08 -22.60 -13.25
N VAL A 22 -18.02 -23.27 -12.79
CA VAL A 22 -16.77 -22.59 -12.41
C VAL A 22 -16.07 -21.99 -13.63
N SER A 23 -16.13 -22.65 -14.78
CA SER A 23 -15.50 -22.15 -16.00
C SER A 23 -16.19 -20.88 -16.49
N ASP A 24 -17.52 -20.86 -16.48
CA ASP A 24 -18.33 -19.70 -16.88
C ASP A 24 -18.17 -18.51 -15.92
N ASN A 25 -17.97 -18.80 -14.63
CA ASN A 25 -17.87 -17.80 -13.58
C ASN A 25 -16.42 -17.55 -13.09
N ARG A 26 -15.42 -17.97 -13.87
CA ARG A 26 -14.00 -17.98 -13.45
C ARG A 26 -13.51 -16.63 -12.92
N ASN A 27 -13.85 -15.54 -13.60
CA ASN A 27 -13.43 -14.19 -13.21
C ASN A 27 -14.09 -13.72 -11.90
N GLU A 28 -15.38 -14.01 -11.73
CA GLU A 28 -16.10 -13.66 -10.49
C GLU A 28 -15.58 -14.47 -9.30
N ILE A 29 -15.31 -15.75 -9.50
CA ILE A 29 -14.74 -16.63 -8.48
C ILE A 29 -13.32 -16.18 -8.13
N LYS A 30 -12.49 -15.81 -9.12
CA LYS A 30 -11.15 -15.25 -8.88
C LYS A 30 -11.26 -14.01 -7.98
N LEU A 31 -12.12 -13.06 -8.34
CA LEU A 31 -12.34 -11.84 -7.58
C LEU A 31 -12.87 -12.15 -6.17
N LEU A 32 -13.81 -13.08 -6.02
CA LEU A 32 -14.33 -13.51 -4.74
C LEU A 32 -13.20 -14.01 -3.84
N PHE A 33 -12.41 -14.99 -4.30
CA PHE A 33 -11.33 -15.58 -3.49
C PHE A 33 -10.19 -14.60 -3.20
N SER A 34 -9.90 -13.66 -4.09
CA SER A 34 -8.95 -12.57 -3.82
C SER A 34 -9.41 -11.62 -2.71
N ASN A 35 -10.73 -11.56 -2.42
CA ASN A 35 -11.31 -10.67 -1.41
C ASN A 35 -11.83 -11.42 -0.16
N LEU A 36 -11.70 -12.74 -0.08
CA LEU A 36 -12.15 -13.49 1.09
C LEU A 36 -11.30 -13.15 2.33
N ILE A 37 -11.98 -12.79 3.42
CA ILE A 37 -11.35 -12.58 4.73
C ILE A 37 -11.28 -13.93 5.45
N VAL A 38 -10.18 -14.16 6.18
CA VAL A 38 -10.02 -15.35 7.02
C VAL A 38 -10.89 -15.22 8.27
N GLU A 39 -12.07 -15.82 8.23
CA GLU A 39 -13.01 -15.88 9.34
C GLU A 39 -13.53 -17.32 9.54
N SER A 40 -14.06 -17.61 10.73
CA SER A 40 -14.51 -18.96 11.08
C SER A 40 -15.66 -19.47 10.20
N THR A 41 -16.60 -18.59 9.86
CA THR A 41 -17.75 -18.87 8.99
C THR A 41 -17.30 -19.14 7.55
N VAL A 42 -16.48 -18.24 6.98
CA VAL A 42 -15.88 -18.38 5.65
C VAL A 42 -15.06 -19.68 5.57
N THR A 43 -14.27 -19.97 6.59
CA THR A 43 -13.44 -21.19 6.64
C THR A 43 -14.31 -22.43 6.60
N ARG A 44 -15.41 -22.46 7.37
CA ARG A 44 -16.36 -23.58 7.36
C ARG A 44 -16.96 -23.80 5.98
N ASP A 45 -17.36 -22.73 5.30
CA ASP A 45 -17.97 -22.80 3.97
C ASP A 45 -16.97 -23.31 2.91
N CYS A 46 -15.71 -22.83 2.94
CA CYS A 46 -14.64 -23.37 2.09
C CYS A 46 -14.35 -24.84 2.40
N VAL A 47 -14.40 -25.26 3.68
CA VAL A 47 -14.21 -26.66 4.09
C VAL A 47 -15.31 -27.55 3.53
N GLU A 48 -16.56 -27.10 3.52
CA GLU A 48 -17.68 -27.82 2.91
C GLU A 48 -17.47 -28.01 1.41
N LEU A 49 -17.06 -26.96 0.70
CA LEU A 49 -16.74 -27.01 -0.73
C LEU A 49 -15.65 -28.05 -1.05
N ILE A 50 -14.51 -27.99 -0.37
CA ILE A 50 -13.40 -28.94 -0.67
C ILE A 50 -13.78 -30.38 -0.31
N ARG A 51 -14.56 -30.59 0.76
CA ARG A 51 -15.06 -31.94 1.12
C ARG A 51 -15.99 -32.48 0.06
N HIS A 52 -16.88 -31.64 -0.48
CA HIS A 52 -17.78 -32.01 -1.57
C HIS A 52 -16.99 -32.45 -2.80
N ILE A 53 -16.05 -31.61 -3.27
CA ILE A 53 -15.18 -31.92 -4.42
C ILE A 53 -14.41 -33.23 -4.17
N HIS A 54 -13.80 -33.37 -2.99
CA HIS A 54 -13.01 -34.55 -2.65
C HIS A 54 -13.86 -35.83 -2.58
N SER A 55 -15.10 -35.75 -2.08
CA SER A 55 -16.01 -36.89 -2.01
C SER A 55 -16.42 -37.43 -3.40
N LYS A 56 -16.40 -36.57 -4.42
CA LYS A 56 -16.80 -36.89 -5.80
C LYS A 56 -15.62 -37.13 -6.75
N ARG A 57 -14.38 -37.20 -6.23
CA ARG A 57 -13.13 -37.20 -7.03
C ARG A 57 -12.96 -38.31 -8.08
N SER A 58 -13.80 -39.33 -8.09
CA SER A 58 -13.67 -40.48 -8.99
C SER A 58 -13.85 -40.13 -10.47
N ASN A 59 -14.53 -39.02 -10.82
CA ASN A 59 -14.72 -38.56 -12.20
C ASN A 59 -14.69 -37.03 -12.28
N GLY A 60 -13.81 -36.43 -13.10
CA GLY A 60 -13.88 -34.99 -13.42
C GLY A 60 -13.07 -34.05 -12.53
N ILE A 61 -12.31 -34.55 -11.55
CA ILE A 61 -11.47 -33.67 -10.70
C ILE A 61 -10.38 -32.95 -11.48
N ASP A 62 -9.99 -33.54 -12.60
CA ASP A 62 -8.89 -33.14 -13.48
C ASP A 62 -9.26 -32.06 -14.51
N THR A 63 -10.51 -31.60 -14.52
CA THR A 63 -10.99 -30.59 -15.45
C THR A 63 -10.56 -29.18 -15.04
N VAL A 64 -10.51 -28.27 -16.01
CA VAL A 64 -9.95 -26.92 -15.84
C VAL A 64 -10.67 -26.12 -14.74
N GLY A 65 -12.00 -26.13 -14.72
CA GLY A 65 -12.80 -25.42 -13.72
C GLY A 65 -12.56 -25.96 -12.32
N ILE A 66 -12.56 -27.29 -12.14
CA ILE A 66 -12.31 -27.90 -10.83
C ILE A 66 -10.89 -27.62 -10.34
N GLN A 67 -9.88 -27.77 -11.20
CA GLN A 67 -8.49 -27.46 -10.85
C GLN A 67 -8.32 -26.00 -10.43
N PHE A 68 -8.99 -25.07 -11.11
CA PHE A 68 -9.02 -23.66 -10.73
C PHE A 68 -9.64 -23.45 -9.33
N LEU A 69 -10.84 -23.99 -9.07
CA LEU A 69 -11.51 -23.85 -7.78
C LEU A 69 -10.71 -24.48 -6.63
N VAL A 70 -10.16 -25.68 -6.83
CA VAL A 70 -9.31 -26.35 -5.83
C VAL A 70 -8.06 -25.52 -5.54
N THR A 71 -7.48 -24.88 -6.56
CA THR A 71 -6.33 -23.98 -6.39
C THR A 71 -6.70 -22.75 -5.55
N SER A 72 -7.83 -22.10 -5.86
CA SER A 72 -8.34 -20.96 -5.08
C SER A 72 -8.59 -21.34 -3.62
N LEU A 73 -9.22 -22.49 -3.38
CA LEU A 73 -9.41 -23.04 -2.03
C LEU A 73 -8.07 -23.33 -1.33
N ALA A 74 -7.08 -23.88 -2.03
CA ALA A 74 -5.78 -24.19 -1.46
C ALA A 74 -5.06 -22.95 -0.95
N PHE A 75 -5.06 -21.85 -1.72
CA PHE A 75 -4.44 -20.59 -1.28
C PHE A 75 -5.24 -19.91 -0.17
N TYR A 76 -6.57 -20.06 -0.15
CA TYR A 76 -7.37 -19.66 1.01
C TYR A 76 -6.97 -20.43 2.28
N PHE A 77 -6.81 -21.76 2.18
CA PHE A 77 -6.39 -22.60 3.32
C PHE A 77 -4.95 -22.34 3.76
N LYS A 78 -4.04 -22.03 2.82
CA LYS A 78 -2.68 -21.54 3.12
C LYS A 78 -2.76 -20.28 3.98
N SER A 79 -3.56 -19.30 3.55
CA SER A 79 -3.74 -18.01 4.24
C SER A 79 -4.42 -18.11 5.61
N SER A 80 -5.31 -19.10 5.78
CA SER A 80 -6.00 -19.40 7.05
C SER A 80 -5.25 -20.40 7.95
N ASN A 81 -4.03 -20.81 7.55
CA ASN A 81 -3.18 -21.74 8.28
C ASN A 81 -3.88 -23.07 8.62
N LYS A 82 -4.53 -23.67 7.61
CA LYS A 82 -5.27 -24.94 7.72
C LYS A 82 -4.56 -26.07 6.96
N PRO A 83 -3.49 -26.65 7.51
CA PRO A 83 -2.62 -27.60 6.79
C PRO A 83 -3.36 -28.84 6.27
N GLU A 84 -4.30 -29.38 7.05
CA GLU A 84 -5.07 -30.57 6.67
C GLU A 84 -5.88 -30.35 5.37
N PHE A 85 -6.39 -29.14 5.17
CA PHE A 85 -7.16 -28.80 3.97
C PHE A 85 -6.26 -28.39 2.81
N VAL A 86 -5.10 -27.76 3.07
CA VAL A 86 -4.07 -27.56 2.03
C VAL A 86 -3.61 -28.90 1.48
N GLN A 87 -3.30 -29.88 2.35
CA GLN A 87 -2.91 -31.22 1.94
C GLN A 87 -4.02 -31.89 1.13
N THR A 88 -5.28 -31.75 1.56
CA THR A 88 -6.43 -32.24 0.79
C THR A 88 -6.44 -31.62 -0.60
N CYS A 89 -6.32 -30.30 -0.74
CA CYS A 89 -6.25 -29.66 -2.06
C CYS A 89 -5.08 -30.18 -2.89
N ILE A 90 -3.87 -30.27 -2.33
CA ILE A 90 -2.67 -30.78 -3.02
C ILE A 90 -2.92 -32.17 -3.62
N THR A 91 -3.61 -33.07 -2.91
CA THR A 91 -3.92 -34.42 -3.41
C THR A 91 -4.91 -34.43 -4.58
N ASN A 92 -5.69 -33.36 -4.75
CA ASN A 92 -6.67 -33.21 -5.83
C ASN A 92 -6.14 -32.33 -6.98
N LEU A 93 -4.96 -31.71 -6.84
CA LEU A 93 -4.36 -30.87 -7.87
C LEU A 93 -3.47 -31.67 -8.81
N LYS A 94 -3.53 -31.36 -10.11
CA LYS A 94 -2.53 -31.75 -11.10
C LYS A 94 -1.22 -31.03 -10.86
N ASP A 95 -0.15 -31.62 -11.36
CA ASP A 95 1.17 -30.98 -11.32
C ASP A 95 1.15 -29.70 -12.16
N ASN A 96 1.34 -28.58 -11.48
CA ASN A 96 1.48 -27.25 -12.05
C ASN A 96 2.30 -26.38 -11.08
N VAL A 97 2.70 -25.20 -11.53
CA VAL A 97 3.52 -24.26 -10.76
C VAL A 97 2.90 -23.93 -9.39
N LEU A 98 1.58 -23.74 -9.34
CA LEU A 98 0.86 -23.39 -8.11
C LEU A 98 0.83 -24.52 -7.08
N LYS A 99 0.66 -25.78 -7.52
CA LYS A 99 0.78 -26.97 -6.67
C LYS A 99 2.19 -27.09 -6.11
N TYR A 100 3.22 -26.81 -6.90
CA TYR A 100 4.60 -26.85 -6.41
C TYR A 100 4.90 -25.77 -5.36
N ARG A 101 4.32 -24.57 -5.47
CA ARG A 101 4.37 -23.55 -4.39
C ARG A 101 3.72 -24.05 -3.11
N LEU A 102 2.53 -24.65 -3.22
CA LEU A 102 1.79 -25.20 -2.07
C LEU A 102 2.56 -26.35 -1.41
N LEU A 103 3.14 -27.26 -2.21
CA LEU A 103 3.99 -28.35 -1.72
C LEU A 103 5.24 -27.83 -1.01
N ALA A 104 5.91 -26.81 -1.55
CA ALA A 104 7.07 -26.20 -0.93
C ALA A 104 6.70 -25.57 0.43
N TRP A 105 5.61 -24.81 0.48
CA TRP A 105 5.07 -24.24 1.72
C TRP A 105 4.71 -25.30 2.75
N PHE A 106 3.95 -26.32 2.34
CA PHE A 106 3.49 -27.38 3.23
C PHE A 106 4.66 -28.16 3.85
N GLN A 107 5.66 -28.50 3.02
CA GLN A 107 6.85 -29.20 3.46
C GLN A 107 7.55 -28.45 4.61
N TYR A 108 7.89 -27.18 4.41
CA TYR A 108 8.69 -26.48 5.41
C TYR A 108 7.85 -26.10 6.65
N LYS A 109 6.56 -25.79 6.50
CA LYS A 109 5.72 -25.44 7.65
C LYS A 109 5.36 -26.63 8.52
N PHE A 110 5.18 -27.83 7.95
CA PHE A 110 4.54 -28.94 8.68
C PHE A 110 5.29 -30.27 8.63
N GLU A 111 6.04 -30.56 7.57
CA GLU A 111 6.84 -31.80 7.51
C GLU A 111 8.16 -31.65 8.28
N HIS A 112 8.74 -30.45 8.29
CA HIS A 112 9.99 -30.14 8.96
C HIS A 112 9.76 -29.75 10.43
N ARG A 113 9.27 -30.70 11.24
CA ARG A 113 8.95 -30.44 12.66
C ARG A 113 10.15 -30.03 13.52
N GLN A 114 11.36 -30.33 13.07
CA GLN A 114 12.59 -29.96 13.77
C GLN A 114 13.30 -28.86 12.99
N THR A 115 13.63 -27.77 13.68
CA THR A 115 14.38 -26.63 13.14
C THR A 115 15.62 -27.08 12.34
N ARG A 116 16.44 -28.00 12.87
CA ARG A 116 17.64 -28.50 12.16
C ARG A 116 17.36 -29.28 10.86
N SER A 117 16.14 -29.81 10.68
CA SER A 117 15.80 -30.56 9.47
C SER A 117 15.75 -29.69 8.22
N HIS A 118 15.60 -28.37 8.38
CA HIS A 118 15.57 -27.41 7.27
C HIS A 118 16.88 -27.32 6.49
N ILE A 119 18.02 -27.49 7.16
CA ILE A 119 19.33 -27.56 6.50
C ILE A 119 19.41 -28.85 5.68
N ASN A 120 19.18 -30.00 6.34
CA ASN A 120 19.32 -31.31 5.72
C ASN A 120 18.32 -31.56 4.58
N ARG A 121 17.19 -30.85 4.56
CA ARG A 121 16.13 -30.99 3.56
C ARG A 121 16.00 -29.75 2.67
N PHE A 122 16.97 -28.84 2.71
CA PHE A 122 16.95 -27.61 1.91
C PHE A 122 16.81 -27.91 0.41
N THR A 123 17.59 -28.87 -0.10
CA THR A 123 17.53 -29.34 -1.49
C THR A 123 16.13 -29.84 -1.88
N GLN A 124 15.43 -30.54 -0.98
CA GLN A 124 14.08 -31.05 -1.26
C GLN A 124 13.05 -29.92 -1.36
N TYR A 125 13.25 -28.84 -0.59
CA TYR A 125 12.46 -27.62 -0.70
C TYR A 125 12.78 -26.89 -2.02
N LEU A 126 14.06 -26.77 -2.38
CA LEU A 126 14.49 -26.16 -3.64
C LEU A 126 13.97 -26.90 -4.88
N ASP A 127 13.93 -28.23 -4.84
CA ASP A 127 13.35 -29.07 -5.91
C ASP A 127 11.87 -28.74 -6.17
N LYS A 128 11.11 -28.39 -5.12
CA LYS A 128 9.70 -28.00 -5.25
C LYS A 128 9.58 -26.55 -5.71
N ILE A 129 10.22 -25.62 -5.01
CA ILE A 129 10.05 -24.19 -5.29
C ILE A 129 10.61 -23.80 -6.68
N SER A 130 11.66 -24.47 -7.16
CA SER A 130 12.20 -24.21 -8.50
C SER A 130 11.26 -24.65 -9.62
N LYS A 131 10.47 -25.72 -9.40
CA LYS A 131 9.42 -26.14 -10.33
C LYS A 131 8.21 -25.20 -10.36
N ALA A 132 8.16 -24.25 -9.44
CA ALA A 132 7.11 -23.25 -9.37
C ALA A 132 7.47 -21.93 -10.07
N ALA A 133 8.70 -21.75 -10.56
CA ALA A 133 9.17 -20.45 -11.03
C ALA A 133 8.53 -20.02 -12.36
N ALA A 134 8.35 -20.94 -13.31
CA ALA A 134 7.71 -20.65 -14.58
C ALA A 134 7.09 -21.91 -15.18
N ASP A 135 6.03 -21.74 -15.98
CA ASP A 135 5.57 -22.73 -16.95
C ASP A 135 5.56 -22.15 -18.38
N GLU A 136 5.04 -22.91 -19.34
CA GLU A 136 4.99 -22.50 -20.76
C GLU A 136 4.13 -21.25 -21.01
N ASN A 137 3.29 -20.84 -20.05
CA ASN A 137 2.28 -19.80 -20.24
C ASN A 137 2.43 -18.59 -19.32
N GLU A 138 2.96 -18.77 -18.09
CA GLU A 138 3.02 -17.72 -17.07
C GLU A 138 4.33 -17.76 -16.25
N ASP A 139 4.90 -16.58 -15.98
CA ASP A 139 6.08 -16.39 -15.13
C ASP A 139 5.66 -16.07 -13.69
N TYR A 140 6.04 -16.97 -12.77
CA TYR A 140 5.76 -16.87 -11.33
C TYR A 140 7.03 -16.61 -10.51
N THR A 141 8.11 -16.15 -11.16
CA THR A 141 9.42 -15.98 -10.52
C THR A 141 9.33 -15.09 -9.30
N ASP A 142 8.66 -13.95 -9.40
CA ASP A 142 8.51 -13.00 -8.28
C ASP A 142 7.78 -13.60 -7.07
N ASP A 143 6.71 -14.32 -7.36
CA ASP A 143 5.90 -15.03 -6.40
C ASP A 143 6.70 -16.11 -5.65
N VAL A 144 7.55 -16.82 -6.40
CA VAL A 144 8.49 -17.81 -5.89
C VAL A 144 9.59 -17.17 -5.05
N LEU A 145 10.14 -16.04 -5.48
CA LEU A 145 11.15 -15.30 -4.72
C LEU A 145 10.60 -14.81 -3.38
N SER A 146 9.34 -14.39 -3.35
CA SER A 146 8.64 -14.01 -2.11
C SER A 146 8.43 -15.21 -1.16
N ASP A 147 8.00 -16.36 -1.68
CA ASP A 147 7.87 -17.60 -0.90
C ASP A 147 9.24 -18.08 -0.37
N LEU A 148 10.30 -17.97 -1.18
CA LEU A 148 11.69 -18.30 -0.81
C LEU A 148 12.25 -17.33 0.23
N HIS A 149 11.93 -16.04 0.13
CA HIS A 149 12.31 -15.05 1.14
C HIS A 149 11.60 -15.29 2.48
N SER A 150 10.32 -15.64 2.44
CA SER A 150 9.56 -16.00 3.65
C SER A 150 10.21 -17.19 4.36
N TYR A 151 10.63 -18.20 3.59
CA TYR A 151 11.38 -19.34 4.10
C TYR A 151 12.74 -18.94 4.67
N TYR A 152 13.51 -18.12 3.94
CA TYR A 152 14.78 -17.59 4.42
C TYR A 152 14.62 -16.87 5.76
N SER A 153 13.69 -15.91 5.83
CA SER A 153 13.47 -15.06 6.99
C SER A 153 13.08 -15.85 8.23
N GLU A 154 12.21 -16.86 8.07
CA GLU A 154 11.77 -17.71 9.18
C GLU A 154 12.89 -18.56 9.77
N PHE A 155 13.82 -19.06 8.95
CA PHE A 155 14.83 -20.03 9.37
C PHE A 155 16.28 -19.51 9.34
N SER A 156 16.49 -18.23 9.02
CA SER A 156 17.81 -17.57 9.00
C SER A 156 18.55 -17.62 10.35
N HIS A 157 17.83 -17.82 11.46
CA HIS A 157 18.39 -17.94 12.81
C HIS A 157 19.08 -19.30 13.06
N ILE A 158 18.93 -20.28 12.17
CA ILE A 158 19.54 -21.59 12.30
C ILE A 158 20.99 -21.53 11.81
N LEU A 159 21.93 -21.94 12.67
CA LEU A 159 23.35 -22.02 12.33
C LEU A 159 23.57 -22.90 11.08
N GLY A 160 24.23 -22.37 10.05
CA GLY A 160 24.53 -23.10 8.81
C GLY A 160 23.45 -23.01 7.73
N PHE A 161 22.31 -22.36 8.01
CA PHE A 161 21.21 -22.26 7.05
C PHE A 161 21.38 -21.14 6.03
N GLN A 162 21.91 -19.98 6.44
CA GLN A 162 22.12 -18.86 5.51
C GLN A 162 23.15 -19.24 4.44
N GLU A 163 24.19 -19.97 4.84
CA GLU A 163 25.25 -20.49 3.99
C GLU A 163 24.75 -21.44 2.89
N GLN A 164 23.54 -22.02 3.05
CA GLN A 164 22.93 -22.83 2.00
C GLN A 164 22.51 -21.99 0.78
N PHE A 165 22.12 -20.72 0.99
CA PHE A 165 21.72 -19.82 -0.08
C PHE A 165 22.91 -19.34 -0.92
N ASP A 166 24.10 -19.33 -0.31
CA ASP A 166 25.35 -18.91 -0.96
C ASP A 166 26.18 -20.10 -1.48
N ASN A 167 25.68 -21.33 -1.35
CA ASN A 167 26.39 -22.54 -1.77
C ASN A 167 26.48 -22.60 -3.31
N PRO A 168 27.70 -22.60 -3.91
CA PRO A 168 27.88 -22.56 -5.36
C PRO A 168 27.26 -23.76 -6.09
N ASP A 169 27.30 -24.96 -5.49
CA ASP A 169 26.73 -26.17 -6.10
C ASP A 169 25.20 -26.09 -6.15
N LEU A 170 24.59 -25.54 -5.08
CA LEU A 170 23.15 -25.31 -5.05
C LEU A 170 22.71 -24.19 -6.00
N ILE A 171 23.47 -23.10 -6.08
CA ILE A 171 23.19 -22.00 -7.02
C ILE A 171 23.26 -22.49 -8.47
N SER A 172 24.26 -23.29 -8.81
CA SER A 172 24.41 -23.90 -10.14
C SER A 172 23.23 -24.82 -10.47
N ARG A 173 22.78 -25.63 -9.50
CA ARG A 173 21.65 -26.56 -9.68
C ARG A 173 20.27 -25.86 -9.69
N TYR A 174 20.12 -24.78 -8.94
CA TYR A 174 18.85 -24.06 -8.75
C TYR A 174 19.04 -22.57 -9.08
N PRO A 175 18.87 -22.16 -10.35
CA PRO A 175 19.07 -20.78 -10.78
C PRO A 175 18.23 -19.75 -10.00
N ILE A 176 17.11 -20.18 -9.42
CA ILE A 176 16.27 -19.33 -8.56
C ILE A 176 17.01 -18.80 -7.33
N LEU A 177 18.03 -19.51 -6.81
CA LEU A 177 18.89 -19.01 -5.74
C LEU A 177 19.76 -17.84 -6.19
N ASN A 178 20.29 -17.89 -7.41
CA ASN A 178 21.05 -16.78 -7.98
C ASN A 178 20.16 -15.53 -8.07
N GLU A 179 18.94 -15.70 -8.59
CA GLU A 179 17.99 -14.60 -8.72
C GLU A 179 17.55 -14.06 -7.36
N TYR A 180 17.31 -14.96 -6.40
CA TYR A 180 17.05 -14.59 -5.03
C TYR A 180 18.20 -13.79 -4.43
N ASN A 181 19.45 -14.22 -4.55
CA ASN A 181 20.59 -13.52 -3.95
C ASN A 181 20.78 -12.12 -4.54
N LYS A 182 20.50 -11.91 -5.83
CA LYS A 182 20.50 -10.57 -6.44
C LYS A 182 19.40 -9.66 -5.87
N ARG A 183 18.25 -10.23 -5.53
CA ARG A 183 17.03 -9.50 -5.12
C ARG A 183 16.71 -9.60 -3.63
N LYS A 184 17.51 -10.31 -2.86
CA LYS A 184 17.30 -10.58 -1.44
C LYS A 184 17.20 -9.29 -0.64
N ASP A 185 18.06 -8.33 -0.92
CA ASP A 185 18.05 -7.02 -0.28
C ASP A 185 16.82 -6.19 -0.68
N ALA A 186 16.27 -6.44 -1.88
CA ALA A 186 14.94 -5.95 -2.20
C ALA A 186 13.98 -6.57 -1.19
N LEU A 187 13.87 -7.89 -1.10
CA LEU A 187 12.88 -8.59 -0.28
C LEU A 187 13.00 -8.38 1.26
N ASP A 188 14.21 -8.13 1.80
CA ASP A 188 14.46 -7.90 3.23
C ASP A 188 14.08 -6.44 3.63
N TYR A 189 12.80 -6.22 3.93
CA TYR A 189 12.31 -4.93 4.44
C TYR A 189 12.24 -4.94 5.97
N ARG A 190 13.35 -4.63 6.63
CA ARG A 190 13.31 -4.24 8.05
C ARG A 190 12.78 -2.81 8.18
N ILE A 191 11.56 -2.70 8.69
CA ILE A 191 10.97 -1.42 9.08
C ILE A 191 11.68 -0.95 10.35
N GLU A 192 12.53 0.06 10.19
CA GLU A 192 13.18 0.75 11.29
C GLU A 192 12.38 2.03 11.58
N LEU A 193 11.75 2.08 12.76
CA LEU A 193 11.10 3.27 13.27
C LEU A 193 12.10 4.03 14.16
N HIS A 194 12.48 5.25 13.77
CA HIS A 194 13.32 6.12 14.59
C HIS A 194 12.53 6.67 15.76
N GLU A 195 13.07 6.70 16.99
CA GLU A 195 12.39 7.22 18.18
C GLU A 195 11.69 8.58 17.95
N SER A 196 10.55 8.76 18.63
CA SER A 196 9.82 10.03 18.58
C SER A 196 10.69 11.14 19.16
N VAL A 197 10.83 12.23 18.42
CA VAL A 197 11.63 13.38 18.86
C VAL A 197 10.67 14.46 19.35
N ASP A 198 10.74 14.79 20.64
CA ASP A 198 10.04 15.97 21.19
C ASP A 198 10.80 17.24 20.77
N LYS A 199 10.49 17.72 19.55
CA LYS A 199 11.02 18.98 19.02
C LYS A 199 9.90 19.87 18.49
N ILE A 200 10.22 21.15 18.36
CA ILE A 200 9.37 22.13 17.67
C ILE A 200 9.75 22.11 16.19
N PHE A 201 8.82 21.68 15.34
CA PHE A 201 9.00 21.71 13.89
C PHE A 201 8.92 23.14 13.37
N THR A 202 9.79 23.47 12.43
CA THR A 202 9.81 24.76 11.72
C THR A 202 10.05 24.46 10.24
N PRO A 203 9.59 25.31 9.31
CA PRO A 203 9.77 25.03 7.90
C PRO A 203 11.28 25.05 7.62
N SER A 204 11.75 24.15 6.75
CA SER A 204 13.12 24.24 6.27
C SER A 204 13.32 25.52 5.44
N PRO A 205 14.56 25.94 5.15
CA PRO A 205 14.79 27.03 4.20
C PRO A 205 14.15 26.77 2.83
N PHE A 206 14.13 25.51 2.38
CA PHE A 206 13.46 25.13 1.13
C PHE A 206 11.95 25.34 1.22
N ALA A 207 11.30 24.78 2.24
CA ALA A 207 9.85 24.88 2.40
C ALA A 207 9.40 26.34 2.64
N GLU A 208 10.15 27.11 3.44
CA GLU A 208 9.89 28.53 3.68
C GLU A 208 9.91 29.35 2.38
N ASN A 209 10.93 29.13 1.53
CA ASN A 209 11.03 29.80 0.23
C ASN A 209 9.90 29.37 -0.71
N LEU A 210 9.63 28.06 -0.83
CA LEU A 210 8.57 27.53 -1.68
C LEU A 210 7.20 28.09 -1.27
N PHE A 211 6.89 28.11 0.03
CA PHE A 211 5.63 28.64 0.53
C PHE A 211 5.51 30.15 0.33
N SER A 212 6.63 30.88 0.48
CA SER A 212 6.72 32.32 0.20
C SER A 212 6.33 32.62 -1.24
N GLU A 213 7.03 31.97 -2.17
CA GLU A 213 6.83 32.12 -3.62
C GLU A 213 5.42 31.73 -4.06
N LYS A 214 4.92 30.57 -3.61
CA LYS A 214 3.72 29.95 -4.19
C LYS A 214 2.42 30.52 -3.65
N PHE A 215 2.38 30.96 -2.39
CA PHE A 215 1.12 31.46 -1.81
C PHE A 215 1.24 32.55 -0.74
N ILE A 216 2.28 32.59 0.09
CA ILE A 216 2.34 33.58 1.19
C ILE A 216 2.49 34.98 0.62
N ASP A 217 3.42 35.21 -0.32
CA ASP A 217 3.66 36.54 -0.88
C ASP A 217 2.46 37.01 -1.71
N TYR A 218 1.84 36.10 -2.48
CA TYR A 218 0.58 36.39 -3.16
C TYR A 218 -0.48 36.92 -2.19
N ILE A 219 -0.73 36.22 -1.08
CA ILE A 219 -1.73 36.64 -0.10
C ILE A 219 -1.32 37.96 0.55
N LYS A 220 -0.04 38.08 0.94
CA LYS A 220 0.49 39.21 1.70
C LYS A 220 0.43 40.53 0.94
N TYR A 221 0.76 40.51 -0.34
CA TYR A 221 0.87 41.71 -1.18
C TYR A 221 -0.35 41.97 -2.06
N HIS A 222 -1.41 41.17 -1.94
CA HIS A 222 -2.65 41.40 -2.67
C HIS A 222 -3.35 42.69 -2.18
N ASP A 223 -3.91 43.48 -3.10
CA ASP A 223 -4.51 44.81 -2.81
C ASP A 223 -5.63 44.78 -1.77
N SER A 224 -6.34 43.66 -1.66
CA SER A 224 -7.41 43.47 -0.68
C SER A 224 -6.93 42.93 0.68
N THR A 225 -5.62 42.78 0.90
CA THR A 225 -5.06 42.26 2.15
C THR A 225 -4.62 43.41 3.07
N VAL A 226 -5.10 43.37 4.31
CA VAL A 226 -4.52 44.08 5.46
C VAL A 226 -3.81 43.02 6.30
N TRP A 227 -2.50 42.91 6.15
CA TRP A 227 -1.71 41.80 6.67
C TRP A 227 -2.04 41.46 8.13
N ASN A 228 -2.22 40.17 8.41
CA ASN A 228 -2.64 39.57 9.69
C ASN A 228 -4.07 39.85 10.17
N ASN A 229 -4.82 40.76 9.54
CA ASN A 229 -6.19 41.09 9.94
C ASN A 229 -7.23 40.64 8.90
N ILE A 230 -7.02 41.04 7.64
CA ILE A 230 -7.90 40.78 6.51
C ILE A 230 -7.03 40.19 5.39
N LEU A 231 -7.34 38.98 4.93
CA LEU A 231 -6.61 38.31 3.87
C LEU A 231 -7.52 38.19 2.65
N LEU A 232 -7.09 38.73 1.51
CA LEU A 232 -7.89 38.76 0.27
C LEU A 232 -9.31 39.33 0.48
N GLY A 233 -9.44 40.34 1.35
CA GLY A 233 -10.71 41.02 1.63
C GLY A 233 -11.62 40.32 2.65
N LEU A 234 -11.17 39.23 3.29
CA LEU A 234 -11.95 38.48 4.27
C LEU A 234 -11.19 38.33 5.60
N ASP A 235 -11.91 38.27 6.73
CA ASP A 235 -11.32 37.96 8.02
C ASP A 235 -11.02 36.46 8.16
N THR A 236 -10.15 36.13 9.13
CA THR A 236 -9.66 34.76 9.34
C THR A 236 -10.75 33.76 9.73
N PHE A 237 -11.80 34.19 10.43
CA PHE A 237 -12.90 33.31 10.81
C PHE A 237 -13.71 32.93 9.57
N THR A 238 -14.15 33.93 8.79
CA THR A 238 -14.89 33.73 7.53
C THR A 238 -14.12 32.81 6.59
N ILE A 239 -12.81 33.02 6.42
CA ILE A 239 -12.00 32.16 5.56
C ILE A 239 -12.05 30.70 6.02
N ARG A 240 -11.82 30.46 7.31
CA ARG A 240 -11.72 29.09 7.85
C ARG A 240 -13.07 28.36 7.86
N SER A 241 -14.15 29.04 8.24
CA SER A 241 -15.47 28.41 8.40
C SER A 241 -16.28 28.36 7.11
N GLU A 242 -16.15 29.34 6.22
CA GLU A 242 -17.01 29.44 5.03
C GLU A 242 -16.25 29.18 3.73
N VAL A 243 -15.04 29.73 3.58
CA VAL A 243 -14.31 29.69 2.30
C VAL A 243 -13.65 28.35 2.08
N ILE A 244 -12.83 27.90 3.05
CA ILE A 244 -12.15 26.61 2.97
C ILE A 244 -12.86 25.52 3.77
N ASN A 245 -13.86 25.91 4.59
CA ASN A 245 -14.66 25.02 5.43
C ASN A 245 -13.80 23.96 6.16
N PHE A 246 -12.73 24.42 6.81
CA PHE A 246 -11.73 23.58 7.48
C PHE A 246 -11.13 22.45 6.62
N GLY A 247 -11.11 22.59 5.30
CA GLY A 247 -10.63 21.62 4.32
C GLY A 247 -11.71 20.79 3.62
N GLN A 248 -13.00 21.09 3.85
CA GLN A 248 -14.14 20.37 3.28
C GLN A 248 -14.92 21.21 2.26
N ALA A 249 -14.36 22.32 1.78
CA ALA A 249 -15.00 23.15 0.76
C ALA A 249 -14.97 22.47 -0.62
N ASN A 250 -15.84 22.93 -1.52
CA ASN A 250 -15.68 22.66 -2.94
C ASN A 250 -14.68 23.67 -3.52
N PHE A 251 -13.45 23.24 -3.77
CA PHE A 251 -12.36 24.12 -4.16
C PHE A 251 -12.46 24.63 -5.60
N ASP A 252 -13.25 23.99 -6.46
CA ASP A 252 -13.51 24.44 -7.83
C ASP A 252 -14.61 25.52 -7.89
N LYS A 253 -15.32 25.76 -6.79
CA LYS A 253 -16.39 26.76 -6.74
C LYS A 253 -15.86 28.10 -6.23
N PRO A 254 -16.03 29.21 -6.98
CA PRO A 254 -15.65 30.53 -6.50
C PRO A 254 -16.47 30.97 -5.28
N TYR A 255 -15.89 31.83 -4.45
CA TYR A 255 -16.55 32.41 -3.28
C TYR A 255 -16.47 33.94 -3.35
N LYS A 256 -17.63 34.59 -3.50
CA LYS A 256 -17.71 36.05 -3.72
C LYS A 256 -16.79 36.47 -4.89
N LYS A 257 -15.73 37.23 -4.60
CA LYS A 257 -14.74 37.70 -5.59
C LYS A 257 -13.54 36.75 -5.74
N LEU A 258 -13.40 35.76 -4.86
CA LEU A 258 -12.29 34.82 -4.86
C LEU A 258 -12.49 33.75 -5.92
N GLN A 259 -11.46 33.55 -6.73
CA GLN A 259 -11.39 32.44 -7.69
C GLN A 259 -10.95 31.15 -6.99
N PRO A 260 -11.17 29.97 -7.61
CA PRO A 260 -10.68 28.69 -7.09
C PRO A 260 -9.21 28.72 -6.65
N SER A 261 -8.33 29.32 -7.46
CA SER A 261 -6.90 29.43 -7.15
C SER A 261 -6.59 30.31 -5.93
N ASP A 262 -7.45 31.27 -5.59
CA ASP A 262 -7.32 32.09 -4.36
C ASP A 262 -7.72 31.28 -3.14
N ILE A 263 -8.82 30.52 -3.27
CA ILE A 263 -9.34 29.64 -2.22
C ILE A 263 -8.30 28.56 -1.87
N VAL A 264 -7.67 27.96 -2.88
CA VAL A 264 -6.60 26.97 -2.67
C VAL A 264 -5.38 27.61 -1.98
N LYS A 265 -4.96 28.84 -2.36
CA LYS A 265 -3.88 29.53 -1.63
C LYS A 265 -4.23 29.82 -0.18
N LEU A 266 -5.48 30.19 0.12
CA LEU A 266 -5.96 30.34 1.50
C LEU A 266 -5.95 29.00 2.25
N TYR A 267 -6.32 27.90 1.59
CA TYR A 267 -6.18 26.56 2.16
C TYR A 267 -4.71 26.23 2.44
N CYS A 268 -3.79 26.53 1.51
CA CYS A 268 -2.37 26.35 1.72
C CYS A 268 -1.90 27.12 2.98
N TYR A 269 -2.34 28.36 3.11
CA TYR A 269 -2.01 29.20 4.24
C TYR A 269 -2.52 28.65 5.58
N PHE A 270 -3.75 28.15 5.66
CA PHE A 270 -4.33 27.71 6.95
C PHE A 270 -4.15 26.23 7.26
N ASN A 271 -4.41 25.35 6.30
CA ASN A 271 -4.49 23.90 6.50
C ASN A 271 -3.21 23.19 6.07
N MET A 272 -2.70 23.45 4.85
CA MET A 272 -1.50 22.75 4.34
C MET A 272 -0.31 22.96 5.27
N ARG A 273 -0.02 24.19 5.71
CA ARG A 273 1.13 24.46 6.59
C ARG A 273 1.07 23.65 7.89
N LYS A 274 -0.11 23.46 8.46
CA LYS A 274 -0.33 22.60 9.63
C LYS A 274 -0.04 21.13 9.29
N HIS A 275 -0.66 20.62 8.23
CA HIS A 275 -0.57 19.20 7.83
C HIS A 275 0.83 18.82 7.35
N TYR A 276 1.57 19.76 6.79
CA TYR A 276 2.96 19.62 6.37
C TYR A 276 3.87 19.18 7.53
N TYR A 277 3.85 19.86 8.69
CA TYR A 277 4.73 19.48 9.81
C TYR A 277 4.47 18.08 10.32
N SER A 278 3.19 17.70 10.34
CA SER A 278 2.82 16.36 10.76
C SER A 278 3.22 15.26 9.76
N SER A 279 3.24 15.58 8.46
CA SER A 279 3.82 14.70 7.44
C SER A 279 5.34 14.63 7.56
N VAL A 280 6.03 15.75 7.84
CA VAL A 280 7.49 15.76 8.08
C VAL A 280 7.83 14.88 9.28
N TYR A 281 7.09 15.00 10.39
CA TYR A 281 7.25 14.10 11.55
C TYR A 281 7.12 12.62 11.15
N LEU A 282 6.10 12.28 10.34
CA LEU A 282 5.89 10.91 9.88
C LEU A 282 7.08 10.40 9.07
N PHE A 283 7.62 11.20 8.15
CA PHE A 283 8.78 10.80 7.34
C PHE A 283 10.07 10.70 8.15
N GLU A 284 10.25 11.55 9.17
CA GLU A 284 11.36 11.41 10.12
C GLU A 284 11.26 10.15 10.98
N ARG A 285 10.05 9.73 11.36
CA ARG A 285 9.79 8.46 12.06
C ARG A 285 10.04 7.26 11.14
N CYS A 286 9.70 7.38 9.86
CA CYS A 286 9.70 6.31 8.87
C CYS A 286 10.92 6.34 7.95
N ILE A 287 12.11 6.34 8.54
CA ILE A 287 13.38 6.41 7.79
C ILE A 287 13.54 5.29 6.75
N TRP A 288 12.82 4.18 6.90
CA TRP A 288 12.79 3.08 5.93
C TRP A 288 12.23 3.50 4.56
N ILE A 289 11.41 4.56 4.49
CA ILE A 289 10.94 5.14 3.21
C ILE A 289 12.14 5.62 2.40
N LYS A 290 13.16 6.19 3.05
CA LYS A 290 14.42 6.56 2.40
C LYS A 290 15.05 5.34 1.69
N LYS A 291 15.03 4.18 2.34
CA LYS A 291 15.61 2.94 1.78
C LYS A 291 14.85 2.48 0.54
N LEU A 292 13.53 2.68 0.48
CA LEU A 292 12.74 2.41 -0.73
C LEU A 292 13.15 3.29 -1.90
N ILE A 293 13.43 4.57 -1.62
CA ILE A 293 13.80 5.55 -2.64
C ILE A 293 15.24 5.33 -3.15
N THR A 294 16.14 4.81 -2.32
CA THR A 294 17.53 4.51 -2.74
C THR A 294 17.71 3.18 -3.45
N LYS A 295 16.69 2.32 -3.47
CA LYS A 295 16.74 1.02 -4.14
C LYS A 295 16.66 1.20 -5.66
N ASP A 296 17.24 0.27 -6.39
CA ASP A 296 17.12 0.23 -7.86
C ASP A 296 15.64 0.18 -8.26
N GLY A 297 15.28 0.92 -9.30
CA GLY A 297 13.90 1.24 -9.66
C GLY A 297 13.39 2.53 -9.00
N CYS A 298 12.07 2.69 -8.90
CA CYS A 298 11.44 3.92 -8.42
C CYS A 298 10.31 3.66 -7.43
N LEU A 299 10.29 4.42 -6.33
CA LEU A 299 9.15 4.47 -5.43
C LEU A 299 7.98 5.17 -6.15
N LYS A 300 6.81 4.52 -6.18
CA LYS A 300 5.55 5.12 -6.60
C LYS A 300 4.81 5.66 -5.37
N PHE A 301 4.83 6.98 -5.20
CA PHE A 301 4.15 7.65 -4.09
C PHE A 301 2.77 8.13 -4.52
N ILE A 302 1.73 7.38 -4.16
CA ILE A 302 0.34 7.62 -4.56
C ILE A 302 -0.37 8.37 -3.44
N ASP A 303 -0.53 9.68 -3.61
CA ASP A 303 -1.12 10.59 -2.62
C ASP A 303 -2.60 10.79 -2.90
N VAL A 304 -3.46 10.11 -2.14
CA VAL A 304 -4.92 10.10 -2.32
C VAL A 304 -5.58 11.15 -1.43
N GLY A 305 -6.29 12.09 -2.05
CA GLY A 305 -6.69 13.34 -1.41
C GLY A 305 -5.49 14.26 -1.21
N CYS A 306 -4.64 14.37 -2.24
CA CYS A 306 -3.35 15.05 -2.10
C CYS A 306 -3.47 16.54 -1.74
N GLY A 307 -4.63 17.15 -1.99
CA GLY A 307 -4.81 18.59 -1.95
C GLY A 307 -3.73 19.27 -2.79
N PRO A 308 -3.01 20.27 -2.26
CA PRO A 308 -1.91 20.94 -2.95
C PRO A 308 -0.56 20.18 -2.82
N ALA A 309 -0.56 18.84 -2.86
CA ALA A 309 0.62 17.98 -2.65
C ALA A 309 1.31 18.12 -1.28
N THR A 310 0.54 18.23 -0.20
CA THR A 310 1.09 18.49 1.15
C THR A 310 2.11 17.43 1.59
N SER A 311 1.76 16.15 1.48
CA SER A 311 2.66 15.05 1.88
C SER A 311 3.78 14.86 0.85
N GLY A 312 3.52 15.11 -0.43
CA GLY A 312 4.56 15.17 -1.48
C GLY A 312 5.67 16.16 -1.16
N ILE A 313 5.32 17.40 -0.81
CA ILE A 313 6.28 18.44 -0.43
C ILE A 313 7.00 18.10 0.88
N ALA A 314 6.28 17.55 1.87
CA ALA A 314 6.90 17.12 3.12
C ALA A 314 7.94 15.99 2.90
N LEU A 315 7.66 15.04 2.00
CA LEU A 315 8.62 14.01 1.62
C LEU A 315 9.83 14.63 0.90
N THR A 316 9.60 15.45 -0.13
CA THR A 316 10.68 16.17 -0.83
C THR A 316 11.58 16.93 0.14
N ASP A 317 11.00 17.69 1.06
CA ASP A 317 11.76 18.46 2.03
C ASP A 317 12.56 17.59 3.00
N TYR A 318 11.96 16.50 3.49
CA TYR A 318 12.66 15.52 4.32
C TYR A 318 13.90 14.95 3.59
N LEU A 319 13.73 14.48 2.35
CA LEU A 319 14.84 13.91 1.54
C LEU A 319 15.91 14.96 1.22
N TYR A 320 15.50 16.20 0.95
CA TYR A 320 16.40 17.33 0.72
C TYR A 320 17.21 17.66 1.98
N SER A 321 16.58 17.68 3.16
CA SER A 321 17.22 18.01 4.44
C SER A 321 18.33 17.03 4.83
N ILE A 322 18.17 15.75 4.47
CA ILE A 322 19.15 14.69 4.74
C ILE A 322 20.20 14.55 3.61
N LYS A 323 20.29 15.54 2.71
CA LYS A 323 21.26 15.66 1.61
C LYS A 323 21.33 14.44 0.70
N SER A 324 20.19 13.86 0.37
CA SER A 324 20.14 12.69 -0.48
C SER A 324 20.15 13.08 -1.97
N LEU A 325 21.35 13.32 -2.51
CA LEU A 325 21.57 13.98 -3.80
C LEU A 325 21.05 13.21 -5.04
N ASN A 326 20.69 11.93 -4.91
CA ASN A 326 20.21 11.08 -6.01
C ASN A 326 18.78 10.54 -5.80
N GLN A 327 18.01 11.11 -4.87
CA GLN A 327 16.70 10.55 -4.54
C GLN A 327 15.60 11.08 -5.44
N GLN A 328 15.09 10.19 -6.28
CA GLN A 328 13.96 10.41 -7.15
C GLN A 328 12.82 9.50 -6.72
N PHE A 329 11.59 10.02 -6.78
CA PHE A 329 10.39 9.21 -6.64
C PHE A 329 9.33 9.75 -7.59
N ASP A 330 8.45 8.89 -8.07
CA ASP A 330 7.33 9.33 -8.90
C ASP A 330 6.17 9.71 -8.00
N TYR A 331 5.71 10.94 -8.15
CA TYR A 331 4.56 11.47 -7.41
C TYR A 331 3.29 11.32 -8.23
N ILE A 332 2.32 10.60 -7.67
CA ILE A 332 1.00 10.40 -8.26
C ILE A 332 -0.02 11.09 -7.34
N GLY A 333 -0.43 12.30 -7.70
CA GLY A 333 -1.40 13.09 -6.97
C GLY A 333 -2.83 12.76 -7.41
N ILE A 334 -3.68 12.42 -6.44
CA ILE A 334 -5.08 12.10 -6.67
C ILE A 334 -5.96 13.01 -5.83
N ASP A 335 -6.81 13.80 -6.46
CA ASP A 335 -7.75 14.69 -5.79
C ASP A 335 -9.03 14.87 -6.61
N HIS A 336 -10.16 15.10 -5.93
CA HIS A 336 -11.44 15.28 -6.59
C HIS A 336 -11.52 16.61 -7.36
N TYR A 337 -10.83 17.65 -6.88
CA TYR A 337 -10.94 19.02 -7.40
C TYR A 337 -9.80 19.36 -8.36
N ASP A 338 -10.14 19.94 -9.51
CA ASP A 338 -9.15 20.34 -10.53
C ASP A 338 -8.20 21.41 -9.97
N SER A 339 -8.75 22.39 -9.23
CA SER A 339 -7.96 23.46 -8.59
C SER A 339 -6.93 22.94 -7.59
N MET A 340 -7.22 21.83 -6.90
CA MET A 340 -6.25 21.17 -6.01
C MET A 340 -5.15 20.45 -6.80
N LEU A 341 -5.53 19.74 -7.87
CA LEU A 341 -4.58 19.06 -8.75
C LEU A 341 -3.64 20.06 -9.46
N GLU A 342 -4.16 21.19 -9.93
CA GLU A 342 -3.36 22.27 -10.53
C GLU A 342 -2.35 22.83 -9.53
N ALA A 343 -2.78 23.09 -8.28
CA ALA A 343 -1.89 23.57 -7.22
C ALA A 343 -0.84 22.52 -6.82
N ALA A 344 -1.21 21.24 -6.78
CA ALA A 344 -0.29 20.13 -6.53
C ALA A 344 0.79 20.06 -7.62
N ALA A 345 0.40 20.18 -8.89
CA ALA A 345 1.34 20.19 -10.01
C ALA A 345 2.30 21.39 -9.96
N ASP A 346 1.78 22.58 -9.64
CA ASP A 346 2.60 23.78 -9.49
C ASP A 346 3.57 23.69 -8.31
N LEU A 347 3.16 23.15 -7.16
CA LEU A 347 4.02 22.99 -5.98
C LEU A 347 5.09 21.92 -6.18
N MET A 348 4.75 20.80 -6.82
CA MET A 348 5.71 19.74 -7.14
C MET A 348 6.71 20.17 -8.23
N THR A 349 6.46 21.27 -8.94
CA THR A 349 7.44 21.91 -9.82
C THR A 349 8.36 22.81 -9.01
N ASN A 350 9.40 22.22 -8.41
CA ASN A 350 10.37 22.92 -7.57
C ASN A 350 11.78 22.33 -7.72
N SER A 351 12.80 23.03 -7.21
CA SER A 351 14.22 22.67 -7.38
C SER A 351 14.71 21.50 -6.51
N ALA A 352 13.97 21.14 -5.46
CA ALA A 352 14.36 20.05 -4.56
C ALA A 352 13.76 18.69 -4.97
N TYR A 353 12.71 18.71 -5.81
CA TYR A 353 12.03 17.51 -6.27
C TYR A 353 12.52 17.08 -7.65
N ASN A 354 12.91 15.81 -7.78
CA ASN A 354 13.21 15.17 -9.04
C ASN A 354 12.36 13.91 -9.18
N LYS A 355 11.61 13.80 -10.28
CA LYS A 355 10.86 12.58 -10.64
C LYS A 355 11.78 11.53 -11.23
N CYS A 356 11.43 10.24 -11.10
CA CYS A 356 12.18 9.17 -11.76
C CYS A 356 11.80 9.08 -13.24
N THR A 357 10.50 9.04 -13.50
CA THR A 357 9.92 8.82 -14.83
C THR A 357 8.89 9.92 -15.09
N THR A 358 7.76 9.89 -14.38
CA THR A 358 6.66 10.81 -14.62
C THR A 358 5.89 11.15 -13.34
N ASN A 359 5.26 12.31 -13.37
CA ASN A 359 4.25 12.67 -12.39
C ASN A 359 2.88 12.53 -13.03
N VAL A 360 1.92 12.10 -12.23
CA VAL A 360 0.54 11.96 -12.65
C VAL A 360 -0.33 12.76 -11.69
N PHE A 361 -1.26 13.54 -12.24
CA PHE A 361 -2.27 14.27 -11.48
C PHE A 361 -3.62 13.88 -12.07
N THR A 362 -4.46 13.20 -11.28
CA THR A 362 -5.70 12.63 -11.79
C THR A 362 -6.79 12.60 -10.72
N LYS A 363 -8.05 12.48 -11.12
CA LYS A 363 -9.17 12.47 -10.17
C LYS A 363 -9.39 11.15 -9.45
N ARG A 364 -8.86 10.04 -9.99
CA ARG A 364 -9.17 8.69 -9.52
C ARG A 364 -8.00 7.74 -9.70
N ILE A 365 -7.87 6.77 -8.80
CA ILE A 365 -6.86 5.70 -8.91
C ILE A 365 -7.16 4.83 -10.13
N GLY A 366 -8.45 4.59 -10.43
CA GLY A 366 -8.85 3.81 -11.60
C GLY A 366 -8.45 4.40 -12.96
N ASN A 367 -7.94 5.64 -13.00
CA ASN A 367 -7.42 6.24 -14.23
C ASN A 367 -5.93 5.94 -14.47
N LEU A 368 -5.23 5.41 -13.46
CA LEU A 368 -3.82 5.05 -13.58
C LEU A 368 -3.66 3.88 -14.55
N GLN A 369 -2.65 3.95 -15.41
CA GLN A 369 -2.31 2.95 -16.39
C GLN A 369 -1.11 2.13 -15.94
N SER A 370 -0.87 0.97 -16.58
CA SER A 370 0.29 0.13 -16.28
C SER A 370 1.63 0.87 -16.40
N GLU A 371 1.71 1.84 -17.32
CA GLU A 371 2.90 2.63 -17.59
C GLU A 371 3.25 3.56 -16.42
N ASP A 372 2.26 3.99 -15.62
CA ASP A 372 2.49 4.82 -14.44
C ASP A 372 3.30 4.06 -13.37
N PHE A 373 3.22 2.73 -13.39
CA PHE A 373 3.96 1.82 -12.51
C PHE A 373 5.23 1.24 -13.14
N HIS A 374 5.60 1.68 -14.35
CA HIS A 374 6.85 1.25 -14.97
C HIS A 374 8.05 1.51 -14.05
N ASN A 375 8.96 0.53 -13.96
CA ASN A 375 10.14 0.57 -13.09
C ASN A 375 9.83 0.75 -11.59
N ALA A 376 8.61 0.40 -11.14
CA ALA A 376 8.26 0.47 -9.73
C ALA A 376 9.10 -0.53 -8.90
N ASN A 377 9.76 -0.03 -7.86
CA ASN A 377 10.43 -0.88 -6.86
C ASN A 377 9.59 -1.07 -5.59
N SER A 378 8.61 -0.19 -5.38
CA SER A 378 7.72 -0.16 -4.23
C SER A 378 6.55 0.80 -4.46
N ILE A 379 5.47 0.57 -3.72
CA ILE A 379 4.25 1.37 -3.77
C ILE A 379 3.95 1.88 -2.36
N LEU A 380 3.77 3.19 -2.23
CA LEU A 380 3.42 3.84 -0.99
C LEU A 380 2.14 4.66 -1.21
N PHE A 381 1.03 4.17 -0.70
CA PHE A 381 -0.21 4.92 -0.64
C PHE A 381 -0.17 5.90 0.53
N ASN A 382 -0.50 7.17 0.28
CA ASN A 382 -0.75 8.17 1.30
C ASN A 382 -2.22 8.52 1.31
N THR A 383 -2.85 8.43 2.49
CA THR A 383 -4.26 8.75 2.70
C THR A 383 -4.45 9.74 3.85
N CYS A 384 -3.40 10.51 4.14
CA CYS A 384 -3.38 11.47 5.23
C CYS A 384 -4.49 12.52 5.06
N TYR A 385 -5.32 12.68 6.08
CA TYR A 385 -6.46 13.60 6.14
C TYR A 385 -7.58 13.37 5.11
N LEU A 386 -7.50 12.34 4.27
CA LEU A 386 -8.48 12.00 3.24
C LEU A 386 -9.88 11.69 3.81
N PHE A 387 -9.93 10.88 4.88
CA PHE A 387 -11.17 10.29 5.39
C PHE A 387 -12.12 11.27 6.09
N ALA A 388 -11.73 12.54 6.20
CA ALA A 388 -12.62 13.62 6.64
C ALA A 388 -13.48 14.19 5.50
N SER A 389 -13.29 13.77 4.25
CA SER A 389 -14.04 14.25 3.10
C SER A 389 -15.49 13.71 3.11
N PRO A 390 -16.51 14.59 2.98
CA PRO A 390 -17.91 14.18 2.94
C PRO A 390 -18.31 13.50 1.62
N THR A 391 -17.52 13.67 0.56
CA THR A 391 -17.79 13.11 -0.78
C THR A 391 -17.08 11.78 -1.03
N LEU A 392 -16.37 11.25 -0.03
CA LEU A 392 -15.56 10.05 -0.19
C LEU A 392 -16.43 8.79 -0.31
N ASN A 393 -16.31 8.09 -1.43
CA ASN A 393 -16.89 6.76 -1.60
C ASN A 393 -15.88 5.70 -1.12
N ILE A 394 -16.13 5.16 0.07
CA ILE A 394 -15.23 4.21 0.74
C ILE A 394 -15.13 2.88 -0.01
N ASP A 395 -16.24 2.36 -0.52
CA ASP A 395 -16.26 1.08 -1.24
C ASP A 395 -15.47 1.16 -2.53
N LEU A 396 -15.66 2.25 -3.26
CA LEU A 396 -14.93 2.49 -4.50
C LEU A 396 -13.44 2.68 -4.24
N LEU A 397 -13.08 3.50 -3.25
CA LEU A 397 -11.68 3.72 -2.86
C LEU A 397 -10.98 2.42 -2.48
N ALA A 398 -11.63 1.59 -1.65
CA ALA A 398 -11.09 0.30 -1.23
C ALA A 398 -10.89 -0.64 -2.42
N SER A 399 -11.86 -0.71 -3.33
CA SER A 399 -11.76 -1.50 -4.56
C SER A 399 -10.59 -1.05 -5.44
N GLU A 400 -10.46 0.26 -5.69
CA GLU A 400 -9.37 0.79 -6.52
C GLU A 400 -7.98 0.55 -5.89
N ILE A 401 -7.83 0.76 -4.58
CA ILE A 401 -6.57 0.47 -3.87
C ILE A 401 -6.26 -1.03 -3.90
N ASN A 402 -7.25 -1.90 -3.63
CA ASN A 402 -7.06 -3.35 -3.66
C ASN A 402 -6.62 -3.85 -5.04
N ASN A 403 -7.13 -3.25 -6.12
CA ASN A 403 -6.72 -3.60 -7.48
C ASN A 403 -5.22 -3.34 -7.70
N VAL A 404 -4.72 -2.17 -7.30
CA VAL A 404 -3.29 -1.86 -7.39
C VAL A 404 -2.47 -2.76 -6.47
N LEU A 405 -2.90 -2.92 -5.21
CA LEU A 405 -2.18 -3.78 -4.26
C LEU A 405 -2.08 -5.22 -4.76
N THR A 406 -3.14 -5.76 -5.37
CA THR A 406 -3.16 -7.12 -5.91
C THR A 406 -2.32 -7.24 -7.18
N ALA A 407 -2.42 -6.28 -8.11
CA ALA A 407 -1.66 -6.29 -9.36
C ALA A 407 -0.14 -6.24 -9.13
N TYR A 408 0.30 -5.53 -8.09
CA TYR A 408 1.71 -5.36 -7.75
C TYR A 408 2.10 -6.11 -6.48
N SER A 409 1.51 -7.31 -6.25
CA SER A 409 1.72 -8.08 -5.01
C SER A 409 3.17 -8.53 -4.78
N HIS A 410 3.97 -8.58 -5.84
CA HIS A 410 5.39 -8.85 -5.81
C HIS A 410 6.23 -7.68 -5.27
N LEU A 411 5.66 -6.47 -5.24
CA LEU A 411 6.33 -5.29 -4.73
C LEU A 411 6.01 -5.05 -3.24
N PRO A 412 6.91 -4.36 -2.53
CA PRO A 412 6.65 -3.83 -1.20
C PRO A 412 5.57 -2.77 -1.29
N ARG A 413 4.53 -2.93 -0.48
CA ARG A 413 3.35 -2.08 -0.52
C ARG A 413 3.01 -1.63 0.89
N PHE A 414 2.83 -0.32 1.03
CA PHE A 414 2.51 0.30 2.31
C PHE A 414 1.39 1.33 2.14
N LEU A 415 0.63 1.55 3.20
CA LEU A 415 -0.33 2.63 3.29
C LEU A 415 -0.07 3.47 4.53
N LEU A 416 0.03 4.78 4.34
CA LEU A 416 0.15 5.79 5.37
C LEU A 416 -1.24 6.38 5.63
N PHE A 417 -1.62 6.38 6.90
CA PHE A 417 -2.79 7.06 7.40
C PHE A 417 -2.39 8.05 8.48
N GLN A 418 -3.04 9.21 8.43
CA GLN A 418 -2.91 10.25 9.42
C GLN A 418 -4.22 11.02 9.55
N ASN A 419 -4.68 11.26 10.76
CA ASN A 419 -5.76 12.21 11.03
C ASN A 419 -5.66 12.75 12.46
N THR A 420 -6.63 13.54 12.89
CA THR A 420 -6.77 13.91 14.31
C THR A 420 -7.04 12.69 15.21
N THR A 421 -6.71 12.82 16.49
CA THR A 421 -6.97 11.80 17.52
C THR A 421 -8.44 11.65 17.91
N ASP A 422 -9.33 12.51 17.42
CA ASP A 422 -10.78 12.40 17.59
C ASP A 422 -11.33 11.17 16.84
N GLU A 423 -11.80 10.18 17.60
CA GLU A 423 -12.29 8.90 17.08
C GLU A 423 -13.49 9.06 16.15
N SER A 424 -14.32 10.09 16.34
CA SER A 424 -15.51 10.30 15.53
C SER A 424 -15.16 10.67 14.08
N LYS A 425 -14.02 11.33 13.89
CA LYS A 425 -13.45 11.71 12.60
C LYS A 425 -12.68 10.58 11.90
N ASN A 426 -12.55 9.41 12.55
CA ASN A 426 -11.82 8.26 12.03
C ASN A 426 -12.74 7.08 11.65
N THR A 427 -14.06 7.25 11.75
CA THR A 427 -15.05 6.21 11.41
C THR A 427 -14.89 5.72 9.97
N TYR A 428 -14.70 6.62 9.01
CA TYR A 428 -14.55 6.27 7.59
C TYR A 428 -13.24 5.52 7.32
N TYR A 429 -12.15 5.88 8.01
CA TYR A 429 -10.90 5.13 7.93
C TYR A 429 -11.06 3.71 8.48
N LYS A 430 -11.73 3.54 9.63
CA LYS A 430 -11.99 2.21 10.21
C LYS A 430 -12.81 1.33 9.26
N LEU A 431 -13.84 1.91 8.64
CA LEU A 431 -14.64 1.21 7.64
C LEU A 431 -13.80 0.83 6.40
N PHE A 432 -13.01 1.77 5.88
CA PHE A 432 -12.09 1.50 4.77
C PHE A 432 -11.11 0.37 5.10
N LYS A 433 -10.52 0.38 6.30
CA LYS A 433 -9.55 -0.62 6.75
C LYS A 433 -10.15 -2.03 6.79
N THR A 434 -11.46 -2.16 6.99
CA THR A 434 -12.15 -3.48 6.94
C THR A 434 -12.36 -4.01 5.53
N LYS A 435 -12.22 -3.15 4.51
CA LYS A 435 -12.50 -3.46 3.09
C LYS A 435 -11.24 -3.65 2.25
N ILE A 436 -10.09 -3.25 2.76
CA ILE A 436 -8.80 -3.48 2.09
C ILE A 436 -8.29 -4.90 2.36
N ILE A 437 -7.46 -5.42 1.45
CA ILE A 437 -6.85 -6.75 1.59
C ILE A 437 -6.07 -6.90 2.91
N LYS A 438 -5.76 -8.15 3.26
CA LYS A 438 -5.04 -8.49 4.50
C LYS A 438 -3.76 -7.67 4.62
N HIS A 439 -3.53 -7.15 5.82
CA HIS A 439 -2.40 -6.29 6.12
C HIS A 439 -1.93 -6.45 7.57
N ASP A 440 -0.68 -6.08 7.80
CA ASP A 440 -0.09 -5.95 9.12
C ASP A 440 -0.04 -4.48 9.53
N VAL A 441 -0.36 -4.19 10.79
CA VAL A 441 -0.18 -2.85 11.36
C VAL A 441 1.26 -2.71 11.84
N LEU A 442 2.03 -1.85 11.17
CA LEU A 442 3.44 -1.63 11.49
C LEU A 442 3.65 -0.57 12.58
N LEU A 443 2.82 0.47 12.53
CA LEU A 443 2.82 1.57 13.48
C LEU A 443 1.37 1.98 13.71
N SER A 444 1.02 2.23 14.97
CA SER A 444 -0.25 2.83 15.36
C SER A 444 0.02 3.68 16.60
N GLU A 445 0.03 5.00 16.45
CA GLU A 445 0.41 5.91 17.54
C GLU A 445 -0.40 7.20 17.54
N LYS A 446 -0.63 7.74 18.75
CA LYS A 446 -1.20 9.07 18.96
C LYS A 446 -0.09 9.96 19.53
N VAL A 447 0.18 11.07 18.86
CA VAL A 447 1.26 11.98 19.23
C VAL A 447 0.79 13.43 19.13
N THR A 448 1.42 14.31 19.91
CA THR A 448 1.21 15.76 19.80
C THR A 448 2.42 16.40 19.15
N ILE A 449 2.21 17.05 18.01
CA ILE A 449 3.24 17.69 17.22
C ILE A 449 3.25 19.18 17.54
N LYS A 450 4.43 19.70 17.88
CA LYS A 450 4.67 21.11 18.18
C LYS A 450 5.29 21.77 16.96
N TYR A 451 4.78 22.91 16.49
CA TYR A 451 5.37 23.59 15.34
C TYR A 451 5.20 25.11 15.36
N ASN A 452 6.05 25.78 14.57
CA ASN A 452 5.94 27.20 14.25
C ASN A 452 5.90 27.38 12.73
N ASN A 453 4.98 28.20 12.24
CA ASN A 453 4.82 28.49 10.80
C ASN A 453 5.93 29.40 10.22
N GLN A 454 6.81 29.92 11.07
CA GLN A 454 7.92 30.79 10.70
C GLN A 454 9.18 30.30 11.44
N ARG A 455 10.32 30.30 10.74
CA ARG A 455 11.61 30.01 11.37
C ARG A 455 11.96 31.09 12.39
N ASN A 456 12.61 30.69 13.48
CA ASN A 456 13.04 31.60 14.56
C ASN A 456 11.89 32.43 15.17
N SER A 457 10.66 31.91 15.12
CA SER A 457 9.50 32.55 15.76
C SER A 457 9.73 32.69 17.27
N TYR A 458 9.44 33.87 17.81
CA TYR A 458 9.42 34.15 19.25
C TYR A 458 8.07 33.80 19.90
N TYR A 459 7.06 33.43 19.11
CA TYR A 459 5.76 33.02 19.63
C TYR A 459 5.79 31.56 20.13
N PRO A 460 4.96 31.24 21.14
CA PRO A 460 4.78 29.86 21.58
C PRO A 460 4.37 28.95 20.41
N PRO A 461 4.86 27.70 20.35
CA PRO A 461 4.50 26.77 19.29
C PRO A 461 3.02 26.41 19.32
N VAL A 462 2.47 26.14 18.13
CA VAL A 462 1.15 25.55 17.97
C VAL A 462 1.26 24.04 18.19
N HIS A 463 0.18 23.43 18.69
CA HIS A 463 0.11 22.01 19.00
C HIS A 463 -0.98 21.34 18.18
N GLU A 464 -0.69 20.14 17.65
CA GLU A 464 -1.66 19.32 16.94
C GLU A 464 -1.58 17.87 17.39
N SER A 465 -2.70 17.33 17.88
CA SER A 465 -2.80 15.93 18.28
C SER A 465 -3.22 15.07 17.09
N VAL A 466 -2.32 14.20 16.68
CA VAL A 466 -2.40 13.41 15.45
C VAL A 466 -2.36 11.93 15.79
N TYR A 467 -3.21 11.15 15.12
CA TYR A 467 -3.19 9.70 15.08
C TYR A 467 -2.57 9.26 13.76
N PHE A 468 -1.50 8.46 13.85
CA PHE A 468 -0.81 7.85 12.73
C PHE A 468 -1.06 6.35 12.70
N GLU A 469 -1.20 5.81 11.51
CA GLU A 469 -1.16 4.37 11.29
C GLU A 469 -0.46 4.02 9.97
N ILE A 470 0.32 2.94 10.00
CA ILE A 470 1.02 2.42 8.82
C ILE A 470 0.67 0.97 8.63
N LEU A 471 0.19 0.64 7.45
CA LEU A 471 -0.17 -0.71 7.05
C LEU A 471 0.86 -1.26 6.06
N LYS A 472 1.15 -2.56 6.17
CA LYS A 472 1.95 -3.35 5.22
C LYS A 472 1.09 -4.43 4.60
N PHE A 473 1.23 -4.64 3.29
CA PHE A 473 0.46 -5.61 2.51
C PHE A 473 1.32 -6.71 1.89
#